data_AF-T1C837-F1
#
_entry.id   AF-T1C837-F1
#
_cell.length_a   1.000
_cell.length_b   1.000
_cell.length_c   1.000
_cell.angle_alpha   90.00
_cell.angle_beta   90.00
_cell.angle_gamma   90.00
#
_symmetry.space_group_name_H-M   'P 1'
#
loop_
_entity.id
_entity.type
_entity.pdbx_description
1 polymer ?
#
loop_
_entity_poly.entity_id
_entity_poly.type
_entity_poly.pdbx_seq_one_letter_code
_entity_poly.pdbx_strand_id
1 'polypeptide(L)'
;MTQSRLHIPHPPARPGETPDFSYLNIPPAGSVARPDTLAPALQVEALGTGMVRVLDEQGHAVGPWNPHLEAEELQVALRHMVLTRRFDERMQRMQRQGRISFYMKSTGEEAVAVAQAMALRPGDMLFP
;
A
#
# COMPACT_ATOMS: atom_id res chain seq x y z
N MET A 1 -25.70 20.61 31.31
CA MET A 1 -26.16 20.32 29.93
C MET A 1 -24.98 20.51 29.00
N THR A 2 -24.53 19.47 28.30
CA THR A 2 -23.40 19.57 27.37
C THR A 2 -23.90 20.19 26.07
N GLN A 3 -23.43 21.38 25.74
CA GLN A 3 -23.83 22.10 24.52
C GLN A 3 -23.26 21.38 23.29
N SER A 4 -24.10 21.14 22.28
CA SER A 4 -23.65 20.53 21.01
C SER A 4 -22.65 21.44 20.29
N ARG A 5 -21.61 20.86 19.69
CA ARG A 5 -20.59 21.58 18.89
C ARG A 5 -20.30 20.87 17.58
N LEU A 6 -19.96 21.64 16.54
CA LEU A 6 -19.45 21.11 15.28
C LEU A 6 -18.03 20.55 15.48
N HIS A 7 -17.79 19.32 15.02
CA HIS A 7 -16.46 18.73 14.97
C HIS A 7 -15.91 18.81 13.55
N ILE A 8 -14.73 19.41 13.40
CA ILE A 8 -13.96 19.44 12.16
C ILE A 8 -12.70 18.61 12.42
N PRO A 9 -12.47 17.49 11.72
CA PRO A 9 -11.24 16.74 11.84
C PRO A 9 -10.03 17.58 11.41
N HIS A 10 -8.92 17.41 12.10
CA HIS A 10 -7.67 18.08 11.77
C HIS A 10 -6.61 17.01 11.49
N PRO A 11 -5.72 17.22 10.50
CA PRO A 11 -4.59 16.33 10.31
C PRO A 11 -3.65 16.42 11.52
N PRO A 12 -2.88 15.35 11.80
CA PRO A 12 -1.99 15.29 12.97
C PRO A 12 -0.83 16.28 12.91
N ALA A 13 -0.47 16.77 11.71
CA ALA A 13 0.58 17.77 11.53
C ALA A 13 0.30 18.70 10.34
N ARG A 14 0.84 19.92 10.42
CA ARG A 14 0.85 20.97 9.39
C ARG A 14 2.27 21.23 8.87
N PRO A 15 2.43 22.00 7.77
CA PRO A 15 3.76 22.38 7.30
C PRO A 15 4.59 23.07 8.40
N GLY A 16 5.76 22.52 8.71
CA GLY A 16 6.64 23.00 9.78
C GLY A 16 6.50 22.24 11.11
N GLU A 17 5.51 21.36 11.25
CA GLU A 17 5.35 20.48 12.40
C GLU A 17 5.89 19.07 12.10
N THR A 18 6.24 18.31 13.15
CA THR A 18 6.64 16.91 13.02
C THR A 18 5.42 16.04 12.76
N PRO A 19 5.38 15.23 11.68
CA PRO A 19 4.29 14.29 11.45
C PRO A 19 4.16 13.26 12.57
N ASP A 20 2.94 13.08 13.09
CA ASP A 20 2.59 12.01 14.01
C ASP A 20 1.73 10.94 13.29
N PHE A 21 2.24 9.71 13.27
CA PHE A 21 1.57 8.54 12.69
C PHE A 21 1.03 7.57 13.75
N SER A 22 0.97 7.97 15.02
CA SER A 22 0.48 7.15 16.14
C SER A 22 -0.95 6.65 15.96
N TYR A 23 -1.74 7.32 15.10
CA TYR A 23 -3.09 6.89 14.72
C TYR A 23 -3.11 5.63 13.84
N LEU A 24 -1.96 5.24 13.26
CA LEU A 24 -1.81 3.98 12.53
C LEU A 24 -1.48 2.86 13.51
N ASN A 25 -2.39 1.89 13.65
CA ASN A 25 -2.11 0.67 14.38
C ASN A 25 -1.30 -0.30 13.50
N ILE A 26 0.02 -0.29 13.64
CA ILE A 26 0.93 -1.14 12.87
C ILE A 26 1.36 -2.33 13.75
N PRO A 27 0.81 -3.54 13.53
CA PRO A 27 1.17 -4.71 14.31
C PRO A 27 2.53 -5.28 13.87
N PRO A 28 3.16 -6.14 14.69
CA PRO A 28 4.32 -6.91 14.27
C PRO A 28 4.04 -7.73 13.01
N ALA A 29 5.03 -7.85 12.14
CA ALA A 29 4.92 -8.69 10.95
C ALA A 29 4.58 -10.14 11.33
N GLY A 30 3.72 -10.78 10.53
CA GLY A 30 3.30 -12.17 10.72
C GLY A 30 2.32 -12.42 11.87
N SER A 31 1.93 -11.39 12.63
CA SER A 31 1.00 -11.53 13.77
C SER A 31 -0.46 -11.77 13.36
N VAL A 32 -0.84 -11.35 12.16
CA VAL A 32 -2.21 -11.51 11.64
C VAL A 32 -2.38 -12.89 11.01
N ALA A 33 -3.40 -13.63 11.46
CA ALA A 33 -3.74 -14.93 10.91
C ALA A 33 -4.18 -14.84 9.44
N ARG A 34 -3.92 -15.90 8.68
CA ARG A 34 -4.41 -16.05 7.31
C ARG A 34 -5.62 -16.99 7.33
N PRO A 35 -6.85 -16.48 7.19
CA PRO A 35 -8.04 -17.31 7.14
C PRO A 35 -8.07 -18.12 5.83
N ASP A 36 -8.92 -19.14 5.81
CA ASP A 36 -9.25 -19.87 4.58
C ASP A 36 -9.90 -18.91 3.56
N THR A 37 -9.65 -19.13 2.26
CA THR A 37 -10.21 -18.31 1.18
C THR A 37 -11.73 -18.36 1.09
N LEU A 38 -12.36 -19.38 1.66
CA LEU A 38 -13.81 -19.58 1.73
C LEU A 38 -14.38 -19.23 3.12
N ALA A 39 -13.59 -18.61 4.00
CA ALA A 39 -14.06 -18.21 5.33
C ALA A 39 -15.26 -17.24 5.24
N PRO A 40 -16.32 -17.42 6.06
CA PRO A 40 -17.44 -16.49 6.13
C PRO A 40 -16.98 -15.07 6.52
N ALA A 41 -17.64 -14.05 5.97
CA ALA A 41 -17.32 -12.64 6.24
C ALA A 41 -17.25 -12.29 7.74
N LEU A 42 -18.13 -12.87 8.55
CA LEU A 42 -18.14 -12.67 10.01
C LEU A 42 -16.85 -13.15 10.70
N GLN A 43 -16.16 -14.15 10.13
CA GLN A 43 -14.92 -14.68 10.68
C GLN A 43 -13.69 -13.82 10.35
N VAL A 44 -13.82 -12.90 9.38
CA VAL A 44 -12.73 -12.03 8.93
C VAL A 44 -12.93 -10.57 9.32
N GLU A 45 -13.97 -10.25 10.10
CA GLU A 45 -14.28 -8.88 10.54
C GLU A 45 -13.07 -8.19 11.20
N ALA A 46 -12.34 -8.92 12.04
CA ALA A 46 -11.14 -8.42 12.72
C ALA A 46 -10.02 -8.01 11.76
N LEU A 47 -10.00 -8.53 10.52
CA LEU A 47 -9.03 -8.11 9.50
C LEU A 47 -9.36 -6.74 8.92
N GLY A 48 -10.63 -6.30 8.97
CA GLY A 48 -11.07 -5.02 8.42
C GLY A 48 -10.50 -3.79 9.14
N THR A 49 -10.06 -3.96 10.39
CA THR A 49 -9.39 -2.92 11.19
C THR A 49 -7.94 -3.28 11.54
N GLY A 50 -7.47 -4.45 11.08
CA GLY A 50 -6.09 -4.91 11.25
C GLY A 50 -5.20 -4.57 10.06
N MET A 51 -3.95 -5.04 10.10
CA MET A 51 -2.99 -4.85 9.02
C MET A 51 -2.19 -6.14 8.79
N VAL A 52 -2.32 -6.71 7.59
CA VAL A 52 -1.49 -7.84 7.15
C VAL A 52 -0.11 -7.31 6.77
N ARG A 53 0.93 -7.85 7.41
CA ARG A 53 2.33 -7.51 7.15
C ARG A 53 3.19 -8.76 7.15
N VAL A 54 4.04 -8.90 6.13
CA VAL A 54 4.90 -10.09 5.94
C VAL A 54 6.37 -9.80 6.24
N LEU A 55 6.90 -8.66 5.78
CA LEU A 55 8.30 -8.29 6.02
C LEU A 55 8.45 -7.65 7.40
N ASP A 56 9.32 -8.21 8.24
CA ASP A 56 9.71 -7.64 9.52
C ASP A 56 10.68 -6.45 9.38
N GLU A 57 11.17 -5.90 10.49
CA GLU A 57 12.11 -4.76 10.51
C GLU A 57 13.51 -5.12 9.97
N GLN A 58 13.84 -6.41 9.90
CA GLN A 58 15.09 -6.91 9.34
C GLN A 58 14.94 -7.33 7.86
N GLY A 59 13.73 -7.25 7.31
CA GLY A 59 13.42 -7.65 5.94
C GLY A 59 13.18 -9.15 5.76
N HIS A 60 13.00 -9.93 6.83
CA HIS A 60 12.63 -11.33 6.71
C HIS A 60 11.12 -11.49 6.50
N ALA A 61 10.74 -12.42 5.62
CA ALA A 61 9.34 -12.78 5.39
C ALA A 61 8.85 -13.75 6.47
N VAL A 62 7.92 -13.31 7.32
CA VAL A 62 7.42 -14.05 8.48
C VAL A 62 5.91 -14.24 8.46
N GLY A 63 5.45 -15.24 9.22
CA GLY A 63 4.02 -15.49 9.47
C GLY A 63 3.29 -16.20 8.32
N PRO A 64 1.97 -16.42 8.49
CA PRO A 64 1.18 -17.28 7.61
C PRO A 64 0.86 -16.65 6.24
N TRP A 65 1.11 -15.36 6.09
CA TRP A 65 0.92 -14.62 4.86
C TRP A 65 2.15 -14.61 3.95
N ASN A 66 3.28 -15.22 4.37
CA ASN A 66 4.43 -15.38 3.49
C ASN A 66 4.03 -16.17 2.22
N PRO A 67 4.12 -15.57 1.03
CA PRO A 67 3.70 -16.24 -0.21
C PRO A 67 4.73 -17.26 -0.72
N HIS A 68 5.91 -17.34 -0.11
CA HIS A 68 7.01 -18.23 -0.51
C HIS A 68 7.41 -18.04 -1.99
N LEU A 69 7.44 -16.77 -2.44
CA LEU A 69 7.88 -16.41 -3.78
C LEU A 69 9.38 -16.63 -3.94
N GLU A 70 9.76 -17.09 -5.13
CA GLU A 70 11.17 -17.25 -5.48
C GLU A 70 11.82 -15.88 -5.71
N ALA A 71 13.14 -15.82 -5.50
CA ALA A 71 13.90 -14.58 -5.68
C ALA A 71 13.76 -13.99 -7.09
N GLU A 72 13.59 -14.84 -8.11
CA GLU A 72 13.38 -14.40 -9.50
C GLU A 72 12.04 -13.64 -9.67
N GLU A 73 10.96 -14.13 -9.05
CA GLU A 73 9.66 -13.47 -9.10
C GLU A 73 9.70 -12.10 -8.41
N LEU A 74 10.37 -12.03 -7.26
CA LEU A 74 10.58 -10.78 -6.51
C LEU A 74 11.42 -9.77 -7.32
N GLN A 75 12.42 -10.23 -8.07
CA GLN A 75 13.21 -9.37 -8.95
C GLN A 75 12.38 -8.80 -10.10
N VAL A 76 11.45 -9.59 -10.66
CA VAL A 76 10.50 -9.10 -11.67
C VAL A 76 9.59 -8.03 -11.07
N ALA A 77 9.02 -8.25 -9.89
CA ALA A 77 8.21 -7.26 -9.18
C ALA A 77 8.99 -5.96 -8.92
N LEU A 78 10.23 -6.07 -8.42
CA LEU A 78 11.10 -4.92 -8.16
C LEU A 78 11.39 -4.13 -9.45
N ARG A 79 11.65 -4.83 -10.56
CA ARG A 79 11.87 -4.18 -11.86
C ARG A 79 10.66 -3.35 -12.29
N HIS A 80 9.44 -3.86 -12.10
CA HIS A 80 8.22 -3.13 -12.40
C HIS A 80 8.04 -1.90 -11.49
N MET A 81 8.26 -2.03 -10.18
CA MET A 81 8.17 -0.89 -9.25
C MET A 81 9.17 0.22 -9.60
N VAL A 82 10.42 -0.15 -9.91
CA VAL A 82 11.46 0.81 -10.32
C VAL A 82 11.11 1.45 -11.66
N LEU A 83 10.58 0.69 -12.62
CA LEU A 83 10.13 1.21 -13.90
C LEU A 83 9.04 2.26 -13.72
N THR A 84 8.02 1.98 -12.90
CA THR A 84 6.93 2.92 -12.56
C THR A 84 7.50 4.22 -11.99
N ARG A 85 8.40 4.14 -11.00
CA ARG A 85 9.02 5.32 -10.40
C ARG A 85 9.85 6.13 -11.41
N ARG A 86 10.63 5.47 -12.26
CA ARG A 86 11.44 6.15 -13.28
C ARG A 86 10.58 6.82 -14.35
N PHE A 87 9.48 6.18 -14.72
CA PHE A 87 8.51 6.74 -15.64
C PHE A 87 7.87 8.00 -15.03
N ASP A 88 7.41 7.93 -13.78
CA ASP A 88 6.87 9.07 -13.03
C ASP A 88 7.82 10.27 -12.97
N GLU A 89 9.08 10.04 -12.65
CA GLU A 89 10.12 11.08 -12.60
C GLU A 89 10.33 11.74 -13.97
N ARG A 90 10.24 10.96 -15.06
CA ARG A 90 10.41 11.48 -16.42
C ARG A 90 9.18 12.30 -16.83
N MET A 91 7.99 11.78 -16.58
CA MET A 91 6.75 12.43 -16.97
C MET A 91 6.52 13.74 -16.20
N GLN A 92 6.81 13.76 -14.89
CA GLN A 92 6.77 14.99 -14.10
C GLN A 92 7.72 16.06 -14.66
N ARG A 93 8.92 15.67 -15.13
CA ARG A 93 9.86 16.60 -15.79
C ARG A 93 9.33 17.10 -17.13
N MET A 94 8.73 16.22 -17.92
CA MET A 94 8.09 16.62 -19.19
C MET A 94 6.94 17.61 -18.97
N GLN A 95 6.15 17.41 -17.92
CA GLN A 95 5.08 18.32 -17.54
C GLN A 95 5.62 19.71 -17.18
N ARG A 96 6.69 19.78 -16.37
CA ARG A 96 7.35 21.05 -16.01
C ARG A 96 8.01 21.76 -17.20
N GLN A 97 8.35 21.04 -18.26
CA GLN A 97 8.86 21.58 -19.52
C GLN A 97 7.74 22.00 -20.49
N GLY A 98 6.46 21.88 -20.10
CA GLY A 98 5.31 22.20 -20.96
C GLY A 98 5.09 21.21 -22.10
N ARG A 99 5.72 20.03 -22.07
CA ARG A 99 5.59 19.01 -23.13
C ARG A 99 4.33 18.15 -23.01
N ILE A 100 3.75 18.09 -21.81
CA ILE A 100 2.45 17.49 -21.52
C ILE A 100 1.70 18.42 -20.57
N SER A 101 0.37 18.43 -20.63
CA SER A 101 -0.46 19.36 -19.85
C SER A 101 -0.52 19.00 -18.36
N PHE A 102 -0.73 17.72 -18.06
CA PHE A 102 -1.01 17.23 -16.71
C PHE A 102 -0.38 15.85 -16.49
N TYR A 103 0.02 15.57 -15.25
CA TYR A 103 0.55 14.26 -14.84
C TYR A 103 0.35 14.05 -13.34
N MET A 104 0.09 12.79 -12.93
CA MET A 104 0.00 12.36 -11.55
C MET A 104 1.00 11.23 -11.29
N LYS A 105 1.64 11.26 -10.13
CA LYS A 105 2.62 10.25 -9.69
C LYS A 105 1.96 9.26 -8.73
N SER A 106 2.56 8.08 -8.61
CA SER A 106 2.22 7.06 -7.61
C SER A 106 3.42 6.71 -6.72
N THR A 107 4.26 7.71 -6.39
CA THR A 107 5.49 7.49 -5.61
C THR A 107 5.15 7.04 -4.19
N GLY A 108 5.66 5.87 -3.79
CA GLY A 108 5.37 5.25 -2.50
C GLY A 108 4.26 4.21 -2.57
N GLU A 109 3.54 4.13 -3.69
CA GLU A 109 2.39 3.24 -3.90
C GLU A 109 2.64 2.21 -5.01
N GLU A 110 3.86 2.17 -5.58
CA GLU A 110 4.15 1.35 -6.76
C GLU A 110 3.92 -0.15 -6.53
N ALA A 111 4.18 -0.63 -5.31
CA ALA A 111 4.03 -2.03 -4.95
C ALA A 111 2.57 -2.52 -5.01
N VAL A 112 1.60 -1.63 -4.73
CA VAL A 112 0.18 -1.98 -4.65
C VAL A 112 -0.32 -2.45 -6.02
N ALA A 113 -0.10 -1.62 -7.05
CA ALA A 113 -0.54 -1.93 -8.41
C ALA A 113 0.26 -3.09 -9.02
N VAL A 114 1.58 -3.13 -8.80
CA VAL A 114 2.45 -4.17 -9.35
C VAL A 114 2.09 -5.55 -8.78
N ALA A 115 1.97 -5.67 -7.45
CA ALA A 115 1.66 -6.94 -6.82
C ALA A 115 0.28 -7.47 -7.24
N GLN A 116 -0.74 -6.59 -7.32
CA GLN A 116 -2.07 -6.99 -7.78
C GLN A 116 -2.03 -7.47 -9.23
N ALA A 117 -1.38 -6.73 -10.14
CA ALA A 117 -1.28 -7.14 -11.54
C ALA A 117 -0.55 -8.48 -11.72
N MET A 118 0.49 -8.74 -10.91
CA MET A 118 1.22 -10.01 -10.94
C MET A 118 0.41 -11.19 -10.38
N ALA A 119 -0.52 -10.94 -9.45
CA ALA A 119 -1.39 -11.97 -8.88
C ALA A 119 -2.58 -12.33 -9.78
N LEU A 120 -2.90 -11.49 -10.77
CA LEU A 120 -4.01 -11.67 -11.69
C LEU A 120 -3.61 -12.42 -12.97
N ARG A 121 -4.60 -13.02 -13.62
CA ARG A 121 -4.44 -13.62 -14.95
C ARG A 121 -4.61 -12.55 -16.02
N PRO A 122 -4.03 -12.71 -17.22
CA PRO A 122 -4.13 -11.71 -18.30
C PRO A 122 -5.55 -11.33 -18.75
N GLY A 123 -6.55 -12.18 -18.47
CA GLY A 123 -7.96 -11.91 -18.79
C GLY A 123 -8.77 -11.23 -17.68
N ASP A 124 -8.17 -11.05 -16.50
CA ASP A 124 -8.87 -10.43 -15.36
C ASP A 124 -8.96 -8.92 -15.56
N MET A 125 -10.17 -8.38 -15.43
CA MET A 125 -10.42 -6.95 -15.60
C MET A 125 -10.03 -6.17 -14.34
N LEU A 126 -9.28 -5.08 -14.52
CA LEU A 126 -8.92 -4.14 -13.47
C LEU A 126 -9.70 -2.84 -13.63
N PHE A 127 -10.27 -2.36 -12.52
CA PHE A 127 -10.87 -1.02 -12.39
C PHE A 127 -9.97 -0.19 -11.48
N PRO A 128 -8.98 0.52 -12.05
CA PRO A 128 -7.95 1.24 -11.29
C PRO A 128 -8.48 2.52 -10.62
#